data_AF-A0AAD4ZGW8-F1
#
_entry.id   AF-A0AAD4ZGW8-F1
#
_cell.length_a   1.000
_cell.length_b   1.000
_cell.length_c   1.000
_cell.angle_alpha   90.00
_cell.angle_beta   90.00
_cell.angle_gamma   90.00
#
_symmetry.space_group_name_H-M   'P 1'
#
loop_
_entity.id
_entity.type
_entity.pdbx_description
1 polymer ?
#
loop_
_entity_poly.entity_id
_entity_poly.type
_entity_poly.pdbx_seq_one_letter_code
_entity_poly.pdbx_strand_id
1 'polypeptide(L)'
;MGRRQSDSELGRFAFLALFLMGAIFCCMVYLFLSMVSNPNSITVDSVSELGENGREVALGSEEEDGEDGECCGGIEHLELWGDAVKWGSQFKVNSSEECCMACKAMCGDQGGPCLCDSWVFCGNRVACGLRFGECWLKKQKDTLEPDRKDSGDLVMWTSGFIFGEREGIVGLETEYGVLRIKLFPDCAPHSVAYILEMLQVPHYAGCHFYRAEDRGSFWDSLGNHVENAPFGPPFALIQGTLEAHGIIFKNIPTEVSHAVRRGSVAWIDSGPEFFISLANHFEWKKAYTVFGSVLPEDMEIAEKIAQLPSKQEVWSSINVSVLERPVDLWVRRIKSNS
;
A
#
# COMPACT_ATOMS: atom_id res chain seq x y z
N MET A 1 -66.94 13.85 39.37
CA MET A 1 -66.35 14.92 38.52
C MET A 1 -64.87 15.01 38.85
N GLY A 2 -64.00 14.84 37.86
CA GLY A 2 -62.54 14.88 38.02
C GLY A 2 -61.86 13.92 37.03
N ARG A 3 -61.56 14.40 35.82
CA ARG A 3 -60.82 13.66 34.78
C ARG A 3 -59.41 14.25 34.70
N ARG A 4 -58.39 13.39 34.87
CA ARG A 4 -56.95 13.70 34.85
C ARG A 4 -56.52 14.38 33.54
N GLN A 5 -55.73 15.45 33.64
CA GLN A 5 -55.04 16.16 32.55
C GLN A 5 -53.52 15.85 32.55
N SER A 6 -53.10 14.61 32.28
CA SER A 6 -51.65 14.28 32.22
C SER A 6 -51.07 14.05 30.83
N ASP A 7 -51.89 13.83 29.80
CA ASP A 7 -51.38 13.33 28.51
C ASP A 7 -51.06 14.44 27.49
N SER A 8 -51.40 15.70 27.80
CA SER A 8 -51.19 16.86 26.91
C SER A 8 -49.78 17.48 27.06
N GLU A 9 -49.20 17.42 28.26
CA GLU A 9 -47.90 18.05 28.55
C GLU A 9 -46.73 17.26 27.92
N LEU A 10 -46.81 15.92 27.91
CA LEU A 10 -45.73 15.06 27.41
C LEU A 10 -45.47 15.23 25.91
N GLY A 11 -46.54 15.40 25.11
CA GLY A 11 -46.43 15.65 23.67
C GLY A 11 -45.81 17.01 23.36
N ARG A 12 -46.15 18.04 24.15
CA ARG A 12 -45.63 19.41 23.95
C ARG A 12 -44.14 19.51 24.22
N PHE A 13 -43.62 18.78 25.22
CA PHE A 13 -42.18 18.70 25.50
C PHE A 13 -41.41 17.91 24.43
N ALA A 14 -41.99 16.86 23.87
CA ALA A 14 -41.36 16.09 22.79
C ALA A 14 -41.18 16.93 21.51
N PHE A 15 -42.18 17.72 21.12
CA PHE A 15 -42.07 18.62 19.97
C PHE A 15 -41.06 19.75 20.20
N LEU A 16 -40.96 20.27 21.42
CA LEU A 16 -39.97 21.29 21.79
C LEU A 16 -38.53 20.72 21.73
N ALA A 17 -38.33 19.49 22.20
CA ALA A 17 -37.05 18.80 22.10
C ALA A 17 -36.64 18.55 20.63
N LEU A 18 -37.56 18.10 19.78
CA LEU A 18 -37.29 17.89 18.35
C LEU A 18 -36.94 19.21 17.63
N PHE A 19 -37.63 20.31 17.96
CA PHE A 19 -37.33 21.62 17.40
C PHE A 19 -35.95 22.13 17.82
N LEU A 20 -35.57 21.96 19.10
CA LEU A 20 -34.24 22.32 19.60
C LEU A 20 -33.13 21.50 18.95
N MET A 21 -33.34 20.19 18.77
CA MET A 21 -32.37 19.33 18.08
C MET A 21 -32.19 19.74 16.60
N GLY A 22 -33.27 20.09 15.91
CA GLY A 22 -33.21 20.62 14.54
C GLY A 22 -32.49 21.97 14.45
N ALA A 23 -32.73 22.87 15.39
CA ALA A 23 -32.04 24.17 15.43
C ALA A 23 -30.53 24.03 15.68
N ILE A 24 -30.12 23.14 16.59
CA ILE A 24 -28.71 22.86 16.85
C ILE A 24 -28.03 22.27 15.61
N PHE A 25 -28.70 21.32 14.93
CA PHE A 25 -28.18 20.75 13.68
C PHE A 25 -27.97 21.83 12.60
N CYS A 26 -28.95 22.72 12.41
CA CYS A 26 -28.83 23.85 11.47
C CYS A 26 -27.69 24.82 11.84
N CYS A 27 -27.49 25.10 13.13
CA CYS A 27 -26.38 25.95 13.58
C CYS A 27 -25.02 25.29 13.32
N MET A 28 -24.88 23.98 13.55
CA MET A 28 -23.63 23.26 13.29
C MET A 28 -23.30 23.21 11.79
N VAL A 29 -24.30 23.00 10.93
CA VAL A 29 -24.13 23.06 9.46
C VAL A 29 -23.72 24.46 9.00
N TYR A 30 -24.33 25.52 9.56
CA TYR A 30 -23.98 26.90 9.22
C TYR A 30 -22.53 27.25 9.63
N LEU A 31 -22.09 26.80 10.80
CA LEU A 31 -20.70 27.00 11.27
C LEU A 31 -19.68 26.21 10.45
N PHE A 32 -20.05 25.01 9.99
CA PHE A 32 -19.19 24.23 9.08
C PHE A 32 -19.06 24.90 7.71
N LEU A 33 -20.16 25.39 7.13
CA LEU A 33 -20.12 26.07 5.82
C LEU A 33 -19.39 27.42 5.89
N SER A 34 -19.44 28.13 7.02
CA SER A 34 -18.71 29.39 7.21
C SER A 34 -17.21 29.18 7.46
N MET A 35 -16.78 28.06 8.05
CA MET A 35 -15.36 27.68 8.12
C MET A 35 -14.79 27.26 6.76
N VAL A 36 -15.60 26.60 5.91
CA VAL A 36 -15.16 26.17 4.57
C VAL A 36 -15.08 27.35 3.58
N SER A 37 -15.73 28.48 3.87
CA SER A 37 -15.84 29.63 2.94
C SER A 37 -14.95 30.82 3.30
N ASN A 38 -13.95 30.68 4.18
CA ASN A 38 -13.10 31.80 4.59
C ASN A 38 -11.67 31.65 4.03
N PRO A 39 -11.35 32.24 2.86
CA PRO A 39 -9.97 32.34 2.38
C PRO A 39 -9.27 33.43 3.20
N ASN A 40 -8.50 33.02 4.22
CA ASN A 40 -7.61 33.95 4.90
C ASN A 40 -6.52 34.39 3.92
N SER A 41 -6.61 35.65 3.50
CA SER A 41 -5.60 36.37 2.75
C SER A 41 -4.30 36.43 3.54
N ILE A 42 -3.24 35.80 3.02
CA ILE A 42 -1.87 36.14 3.40
C ILE A 42 -1.31 37.03 2.30
N THR A 43 -1.14 38.30 2.66
CA THR A 43 -0.40 39.32 1.94
C THR A 43 1.07 38.91 1.82
N VAL A 44 1.58 38.78 0.61
CA VAL A 44 3.02 38.72 0.34
C VAL A 44 3.42 40.02 -0.33
N ASP A 45 4.21 40.81 0.38
CA ASP A 45 4.82 42.04 -0.12
C ASP A 45 5.84 41.73 -1.23
N SER A 46 5.87 42.61 -2.23
CA SER A 46 6.85 42.65 -3.33
C SER A 46 8.21 43.13 -2.77
N VAL A 47 9.41 42.84 -3.32
CA VAL A 47 10.00 43.27 -4.60
C VAL A 47 11.45 42.69 -4.63
N SER A 48 11.98 42.24 -5.78
CA SER A 48 13.24 42.74 -6.41
C SER A 48 13.85 41.81 -7.47
N GLU A 49 13.74 42.30 -8.72
CA GLU A 49 14.77 42.47 -9.76
C GLU A 49 15.56 41.32 -10.40
N LEU A 50 15.75 41.55 -11.70
CA LEU A 50 16.26 40.71 -12.79
C LEU A 50 17.70 40.20 -12.61
N GLY A 51 17.93 39.00 -13.14
CA GLY A 51 19.21 38.58 -13.69
C GLY A 51 18.98 37.68 -14.90
N GLU A 52 19.13 38.22 -16.11
CA GLU A 52 19.18 37.47 -17.36
C GLU A 52 20.30 36.42 -17.31
N ASN A 53 19.97 35.16 -17.62
CA ASN A 53 20.80 34.32 -18.47
C ASN A 53 19.97 33.14 -18.98
N GLY A 54 19.83 33.08 -20.31
CA GLY A 54 19.03 32.09 -21.01
C GLY A 54 19.52 30.66 -20.79
N ARG A 55 18.59 29.80 -20.41
CA ARG A 55 18.66 28.37 -20.66
C ARG A 55 17.24 27.89 -20.91
N GLU A 56 17.07 27.26 -22.06
CA GLU A 56 15.83 26.64 -22.52
C GLU A 56 15.42 25.55 -21.50
N VAL A 57 14.39 25.82 -20.70
CA VAL A 57 13.81 24.85 -19.77
C VAL A 57 12.55 24.31 -20.44
N ALA A 58 12.60 23.03 -20.78
CA ALA A 58 11.42 22.27 -21.17
C ALA A 58 10.39 22.38 -20.04
N LEU A 59 9.20 22.89 -20.36
CA LEU A 59 8.03 22.81 -19.48
C LEU A 59 7.65 21.34 -19.31
N GLY A 60 8.29 20.68 -18.35
CA GLY A 60 7.71 19.54 -17.66
C GLY A 60 6.72 20.09 -16.66
N SER A 61 5.46 19.70 -16.78
CA SER A 61 4.44 19.91 -15.77
C SER A 61 4.94 19.36 -14.44
N GLU A 62 5.25 20.26 -13.51
CA GLU A 62 5.35 19.98 -12.09
C GLU A 62 3.93 19.63 -11.61
N GLU A 63 3.49 18.41 -11.89
CA GLU A 63 2.43 17.80 -11.09
C GLU A 63 3.07 17.43 -9.76
N GLU A 64 2.47 17.93 -8.68
CA GLU A 64 2.86 17.72 -7.30
C GLU A 64 3.07 16.22 -7.02
N ASP A 65 4.32 15.74 -7.11
CA ASP A 65 4.77 14.52 -6.44
C ASP A 65 4.61 14.78 -4.93
N GLY A 66 3.39 14.62 -4.43
CA GLY A 66 3.11 14.67 -3.01
C GLY A 66 4.00 13.65 -2.33
N GLU A 67 4.91 14.13 -1.47
CA GLU A 67 5.88 13.30 -0.75
C GLU A 67 5.26 11.96 -0.35
N ASP A 68 5.67 10.91 -1.04
CA ASP A 68 5.41 9.54 -0.64
C ASP A 68 6.05 9.39 0.74
N GLY A 69 5.22 9.47 1.78
CA GLY A 69 5.66 9.49 3.17
C GLY A 69 6.62 8.33 3.47
N GLU A 70 7.58 8.58 4.33
CA GLU A 70 8.63 7.61 4.65
C GLU A 70 8.02 6.32 5.25
N CYS A 71 8.22 5.18 4.57
CA CYS A 71 7.71 3.89 5.02
C CYS A 71 8.56 3.30 6.13
N CYS A 72 7.92 2.94 7.25
CA CYS A 72 8.49 2.05 8.24
C CYS A 72 7.45 1.38 9.16
N GLY A 73 6.70 0.42 8.60
CA GLY A 73 5.73 -0.43 9.30
C GLY A 73 6.29 -1.77 9.77
N GLY A 74 5.59 -2.41 10.71
CA GLY A 74 5.88 -3.77 11.16
C GLY A 74 4.62 -4.50 11.62
N ILE A 75 4.75 -5.81 11.80
CA ILE A 75 3.69 -6.72 12.22
C ILE A 75 3.75 -6.86 13.74
N GLU A 76 2.67 -6.48 14.41
CA GLU A 76 2.50 -6.75 15.84
C GLU A 76 2.39 -8.24 16.12
N HIS A 77 2.79 -8.65 17.33
CA HIS A 77 2.68 -10.04 17.76
C HIS A 77 3.47 -11.04 16.89
N LEU A 78 4.63 -10.61 16.41
CA LEU A 78 5.56 -11.42 15.61
C LEU A 78 6.96 -11.35 16.21
N GLU A 79 7.62 -12.49 16.43
CA GLU A 79 9.04 -12.56 16.83
C GLU A 79 9.87 -13.15 15.68
N LEU A 80 10.59 -12.28 14.97
CA LEU A 80 11.61 -12.70 14.02
C LEU A 80 12.92 -13.06 14.74
N TRP A 81 13.47 -14.23 14.40
CA TRP A 81 14.80 -14.65 14.82
C TRP A 81 15.86 -14.07 13.88
N GLY A 82 17.12 -14.46 14.06
CA GLY A 82 18.24 -13.99 13.24
C GLY A 82 19.39 -13.44 14.08
N ASP A 83 20.55 -13.35 13.45
CA ASP A 83 21.80 -12.92 14.07
C ASP A 83 21.72 -11.43 14.41
N ALA A 84 22.02 -11.08 15.66
CA ALA A 84 21.95 -9.69 16.09
C ALA A 84 23.12 -8.88 15.50
N VAL A 85 22.78 -7.89 14.66
CA VAL A 85 23.75 -6.87 14.21
C VAL A 85 23.79 -5.68 15.15
N LYS A 86 22.69 -5.44 15.89
CA LYS A 86 22.66 -4.53 17.03
C LYS A 86 21.79 -5.10 18.14
N TRP A 87 22.37 -5.19 19.34
CA TRP A 87 21.72 -5.79 20.51
C TRP A 87 20.72 -4.83 21.13
N GLY A 88 19.45 -5.24 21.25
CA GLY A 88 18.38 -4.39 21.80
C GLY A 88 18.57 -4.03 23.28
N SER A 89 19.29 -4.85 24.04
CA SER A 89 19.69 -4.51 25.42
C SER A 89 20.57 -3.26 25.51
N GLN A 90 21.23 -2.88 24.41
CA GLN A 90 22.09 -1.69 24.31
C GLN A 90 21.50 -0.63 23.36
N PHE A 91 20.39 -0.93 22.69
CA PHE A 91 19.77 -0.05 21.73
C PHE A 91 18.27 0.04 21.99
N LYS A 92 17.87 1.18 22.54
CA LYS A 92 16.47 1.48 22.84
C LYS A 92 16.00 2.68 22.03
N VAL A 93 14.78 2.58 21.54
CA VAL A 93 14.07 3.59 20.74
C VAL A 93 12.63 3.73 21.26
N ASN A 94 11.91 4.74 20.80
CA ASN A 94 10.58 5.06 21.34
C ASN A 94 9.44 4.41 20.56
N SER A 95 9.68 3.96 19.33
CA SER A 95 8.66 3.36 18.47
C SER A 95 9.22 2.24 17.58
N SER A 96 8.32 1.41 17.06
CA SER A 96 8.64 0.41 16.03
C SER A 96 9.15 1.07 14.75
N GLU A 97 8.59 2.22 14.39
CA GLU A 97 9.02 3.03 13.25
C GLU A 97 10.49 3.48 13.40
N GLU A 98 10.89 4.01 14.56
CA GLU A 98 12.30 4.36 14.84
C GLU A 98 13.21 3.11 14.75
N CYS A 99 12.73 1.94 15.18
CA CYS A 99 13.48 0.69 15.07
C CYS A 99 13.65 0.23 13.61
N CYS A 100 12.58 0.31 12.83
CA CYS A 100 12.59 0.04 11.40
C CYS A 100 13.54 0.98 10.67
N MET A 101 13.45 2.29 10.95
CA MET A 101 14.32 3.31 10.37
C MET A 101 15.79 3.06 10.70
N ALA A 102 16.10 2.64 11.92
CA ALA A 102 17.44 2.27 12.30
C ALA A 102 17.96 1.03 11.54
N CYS A 103 17.09 0.07 11.22
CA CYS A 103 17.44 -1.08 10.36
C CYS A 103 17.68 -0.63 8.91
N LYS A 104 16.76 0.17 8.36
CA LYS A 104 16.81 0.72 7.01
C LYS A 104 18.07 1.54 6.74
N ALA A 105 18.50 2.33 7.73
CA ALA A 105 19.75 3.10 7.67
C ALA A 105 21.02 2.23 7.63
N MET A 106 20.91 0.91 7.80
CA MET A 106 22.02 -0.05 7.66
C MET A 106 22.04 -0.73 6.27
N CYS A 107 21.21 -0.29 5.34
CA CYS A 107 21.34 -0.57 3.92
C CYS A 107 22.34 0.40 3.29
N GLY A 108 23.30 -0.11 2.50
CA GLY A 108 24.28 0.75 1.83
C GLY A 108 23.74 1.41 0.56
N ASP A 109 24.24 2.60 0.22
CA ASP A 109 23.83 3.39 -0.95
C ASP A 109 24.20 2.75 -2.31
N GLN A 110 24.93 1.64 -2.33
CA GLN A 110 25.50 1.04 -3.55
C GLN A 110 24.74 -0.21 -4.05
N GLY A 111 23.46 -0.36 -3.68
CA GLY A 111 22.63 -1.49 -4.12
C GLY A 111 23.12 -2.86 -3.62
N GLY A 112 23.95 -2.87 -2.56
CA GLY A 112 24.42 -4.06 -1.86
C GLY A 112 23.41 -4.59 -0.84
N PRO A 113 23.65 -5.78 -0.26
CA PRO A 113 22.75 -6.36 0.76
C PRO A 113 22.76 -5.50 2.02
N CYS A 114 21.61 -5.39 2.69
CA CYS A 114 21.55 -4.66 3.95
C CYS A 114 22.26 -5.41 5.08
N LEU A 115 22.96 -4.70 5.95
CA LEU A 115 23.53 -5.30 7.17
C LEU A 115 22.42 -5.70 8.15
N CYS A 116 21.32 -4.94 8.18
CA CYS A 116 20.09 -5.28 8.86
C CYS A 116 18.99 -5.49 7.82
N ASP A 117 18.34 -6.64 7.83
CA ASP A 117 17.20 -6.97 6.94
C ASP A 117 15.95 -7.39 7.72
N SER A 118 16.03 -7.37 9.04
CA SER A 118 14.94 -7.69 9.96
C SER A 118 15.17 -7.02 11.30
N TRP A 119 14.08 -6.68 11.99
CA TRP A 119 14.14 -6.02 13.27
C TRP A 119 13.00 -6.49 14.19
N VAL A 120 13.23 -6.45 15.50
CA VAL A 120 12.17 -6.65 16.51
C VAL A 120 12.19 -5.53 17.55
N PHE A 121 11.00 -5.01 17.90
CA PHE A 121 10.81 -3.91 18.82
C PHE A 121 9.82 -4.26 19.93
N CYS A 122 10.09 -3.85 21.16
CA CYS A 122 9.19 -4.05 22.30
C CYS A 122 8.49 -2.75 22.71
N GLY A 123 7.30 -2.50 22.15
CA GLY A 123 6.54 -1.26 22.35
C GLY A 123 5.54 -1.25 23.51
N ASN A 124 5.16 -2.41 24.05
CA ASN A 124 4.16 -2.48 25.12
C ASN A 124 4.81 -2.50 26.51
N ARG A 125 4.66 -1.40 27.28
CA ARG A 125 5.30 -1.27 28.60
C ARG A 125 4.99 -2.41 29.58
N VAL A 126 3.77 -2.94 29.56
CA VAL A 126 3.33 -4.00 30.48
C VAL A 126 3.89 -5.34 30.03
N ALA A 127 3.70 -5.71 28.77
CA ALA A 127 4.16 -7.00 28.24
C ALA A 127 5.70 -7.09 28.21
N CYS A 128 6.37 -5.99 27.86
CA CYS A 128 7.82 -5.95 27.70
C CYS A 128 8.61 -5.87 29.01
N GLY A 129 8.02 -5.28 30.06
CA GLY A 129 8.72 -5.05 31.33
C GLY A 129 10.06 -4.34 31.13
N LEU A 130 11.16 -5.00 31.54
CA LEU A 130 12.52 -4.46 31.41
C LEU A 130 12.98 -4.28 29.95
N ARG A 131 12.36 -5.02 29.02
CA ARG A 131 12.66 -4.96 27.58
C ARG A 131 11.94 -3.83 26.86
N PHE A 132 11.13 -3.04 27.56
CA PHE A 132 10.45 -1.90 26.96
C PHE A 132 11.45 -0.98 26.25
N GLY A 133 11.12 -0.65 25.00
CA GLY A 133 11.92 0.18 24.10
C GLY A 133 13.07 -0.55 23.41
N GLU A 134 13.37 -1.82 23.75
CA GLU A 134 14.45 -2.56 23.07
C GLU A 134 14.16 -2.71 21.58
N CYS A 135 15.14 -2.33 20.76
CA CYS A 135 15.14 -2.51 19.32
C CYS A 135 16.32 -3.41 18.94
N TRP A 136 15.99 -4.60 18.45
CA TRP A 136 16.96 -5.59 18.03
C TRP A 136 17.05 -5.55 16.52
N LEU A 137 18.22 -5.16 16.00
CA LEU A 137 18.51 -5.17 14.57
C LEU A 137 19.17 -6.49 14.22
N LYS A 138 18.68 -7.17 13.20
CA LYS A 138 19.02 -8.55 12.88
C LYS A 138 19.33 -8.75 11.41
N LYS A 139 20.07 -9.83 11.13
CA LYS A 139 20.32 -10.35 9.79
C LYS A 139 19.69 -11.75 9.65
N GLN A 140 18.87 -11.92 8.62
CA GLN A 140 18.33 -13.21 8.20
C GLN A 140 19.36 -13.99 7.40
N LYS A 141 19.31 -15.32 7.51
CA LYS A 141 20.08 -16.20 6.64
C LYS A 141 19.55 -16.16 5.20
N ASP A 142 18.23 -16.07 5.06
CA ASP A 142 17.51 -15.96 3.80
C ASP A 142 16.38 -14.94 3.96
N THR A 143 16.44 -13.85 3.20
CA THR A 143 15.45 -12.76 3.30
C THR A 143 14.08 -13.16 2.76
N LEU A 144 14.01 -14.19 1.90
CA LEU A 144 12.75 -14.70 1.34
C LEU A 144 12.20 -15.91 2.11
N GLU A 145 12.90 -16.36 3.15
CA GLU A 145 12.45 -17.37 4.12
C GLU A 145 12.95 -16.96 5.51
N PRO A 146 12.32 -15.92 6.09
CA PRO A 146 12.75 -15.39 7.36
C PRO A 146 12.51 -16.39 8.49
N ASP A 147 13.50 -16.52 9.38
CA ASP A 147 13.41 -17.37 10.56
C ASP A 147 12.39 -16.75 11.55
N ARG A 148 11.22 -17.37 11.66
CA ARG A 148 10.20 -16.99 12.65
C ARG A 148 10.32 -17.84 13.91
N LYS A 149 10.45 -17.20 15.07
CA LYS A 149 10.47 -17.91 16.35
C LYS A 149 9.07 -18.14 16.91
N ASP A 150 8.23 -17.10 16.90
CA ASP A 150 6.87 -17.19 17.43
C ASP A 150 5.94 -16.13 16.82
N SER A 151 4.62 -16.34 16.94
CA SER A 151 3.59 -15.39 16.51
C SER A 151 2.27 -15.56 17.26
N GLY A 152 1.50 -14.48 17.41
CA GLY A 152 0.17 -14.48 18.04
C GLY A 152 0.12 -13.68 19.35
N ASP A 153 -1.06 -13.51 19.94
CA ASP A 153 -1.36 -12.52 21.00
C ASP A 153 -0.44 -12.56 22.24
N LEU A 154 0.25 -13.68 22.49
CA LEU A 154 1.20 -13.83 23.59
C LEU A 154 2.60 -13.26 23.28
N VAL A 155 2.88 -12.97 22.01
CA VAL A 155 4.14 -12.40 21.55
C VAL A 155 4.12 -10.90 21.74
N MET A 156 5.05 -10.39 22.56
CA MET A 156 5.14 -8.96 22.90
C MET A 156 5.90 -8.12 21.87
N TRP A 157 6.47 -8.76 20.84
CA TRP A 157 7.31 -8.12 19.84
C TRP A 157 6.50 -7.64 18.65
N THR A 158 6.85 -6.47 18.14
CA THR A 158 6.54 -6.02 16.79
C THR A 158 7.78 -6.27 15.93
N SER A 159 7.62 -6.86 14.75
CA SER A 159 8.75 -7.16 13.88
C SER A 159 8.50 -6.71 12.44
N GLY A 160 9.57 -6.43 11.70
CA GLY A 160 9.48 -6.09 10.28
C GLY A 160 10.71 -6.54 9.51
N PHE A 161 10.62 -6.41 8.18
CA PHE A 161 11.70 -6.74 7.25
C PHE A 161 12.17 -5.48 6.53
N ILE A 162 13.42 -5.50 6.08
CA ILE A 162 14.00 -4.50 5.20
C ILE A 162 14.67 -5.25 4.06
N PHE A 163 14.38 -4.85 2.82
CA PHE A 163 15.04 -5.40 1.64
C PHE A 163 15.86 -4.32 0.97
N GLY A 164 17.16 -4.57 0.76
CA GLY A 164 18.01 -3.70 -0.04
C GLY A 164 17.53 -3.61 -1.49
N GLU A 165 18.06 -2.67 -2.26
CA GLU A 165 17.58 -2.35 -3.63
C GLU A 165 17.46 -3.59 -4.54
N ARG A 166 18.39 -4.54 -4.41
CA ARG A 166 18.45 -5.79 -5.21
C ARG A 166 17.98 -7.04 -4.46
N GLU A 167 17.45 -6.89 -3.25
CA GLU A 167 16.90 -7.98 -2.44
C GLU A 167 15.36 -7.99 -2.53
N GLY A 168 14.70 -9.02 -2.02
CA GLY A 168 13.23 -9.01 -1.96
C GLY A 168 12.53 -9.07 -3.31
N ILE A 169 13.17 -9.66 -4.32
CA ILE A 169 12.62 -9.81 -5.68
C ILE A 169 12.05 -11.23 -5.83
N VAL A 170 10.76 -11.31 -6.15
CA VAL A 170 10.03 -12.56 -6.40
C VAL A 170 9.55 -12.60 -7.84
N GLY A 171 9.21 -13.78 -8.36
CA GLY A 171 8.67 -13.94 -9.70
C GLY A 171 7.20 -14.32 -9.68
N LEU A 172 6.39 -13.68 -10.52
CA LEU A 172 5.11 -14.23 -10.98
C LEU A 172 5.37 -14.88 -12.34
N GLU A 173 5.54 -16.20 -12.35
CA GLU A 173 5.76 -16.98 -13.56
C GLU A 173 4.44 -17.27 -14.26
N THR A 174 4.38 -17.02 -15.55
CA THR A 174 3.23 -17.28 -16.43
C THR A 174 3.70 -17.95 -17.72
N GLU A 175 2.78 -18.41 -18.57
CA GLU A 175 3.12 -18.90 -19.91
C GLU A 175 3.68 -17.80 -20.85
N TYR A 176 3.55 -16.52 -20.48
CA TYR A 176 4.00 -15.36 -21.27
C TYR A 176 5.36 -14.81 -20.84
N GLY A 177 5.90 -15.29 -19.72
CA GLY A 177 7.13 -14.79 -19.11
C GLY A 177 7.02 -14.70 -17.59
N VAL A 178 8.07 -14.17 -16.97
CA VAL A 178 8.18 -14.04 -15.51
C VAL A 178 8.22 -12.57 -15.17
N LEU A 179 7.22 -12.10 -14.44
CA LEU A 179 7.18 -10.73 -13.90
C LEU A 179 7.96 -10.72 -12.58
N ARG A 180 9.15 -10.12 -12.56
CA ARG A 180 9.90 -9.93 -11.32
C ARG A 180 9.30 -8.75 -10.55
N ILE A 181 8.90 -9.00 -9.32
CA ILE A 181 8.29 -8.03 -8.41
C ILE A 181 9.25 -7.71 -7.28
N LYS A 182 9.62 -6.44 -7.14
CA LYS A 182 10.34 -5.91 -5.99
C LYS A 182 9.33 -5.63 -4.87
N LEU A 183 9.48 -6.31 -3.73
CA LEU A 183 8.58 -6.18 -2.59
C LEU A 183 8.94 -5.00 -1.68
N PHE A 184 7.93 -4.41 -1.04
CA PHE A 184 8.05 -3.24 -0.14
C PHE A 184 7.67 -3.60 1.32
N PRO A 185 8.52 -4.35 2.06
CA PRO A 185 8.17 -4.83 3.39
C PRO A 185 8.06 -3.74 4.46
N ASP A 186 8.69 -2.59 4.25
CA ASP A 186 8.63 -1.44 5.13
C ASP A 186 7.35 -0.63 4.93
N CYS A 187 6.74 -0.66 3.74
CA CYS A 187 5.45 -0.01 3.46
C CYS A 187 4.26 -0.93 3.73
N ALA A 188 4.40 -2.21 3.33
CA ALA A 188 3.34 -3.21 3.32
C ALA A 188 3.78 -4.54 3.97
N PRO A 189 4.16 -4.52 5.27
CA PRO A 189 4.71 -5.69 5.97
C PRO A 189 3.80 -6.92 5.96
N HIS A 190 2.49 -6.79 6.17
CA HIS A 190 1.54 -7.90 6.16
C HIS A 190 1.38 -8.47 4.75
N SER A 191 1.30 -7.60 3.73
CA SER A 191 1.25 -8.02 2.33
C SER A 191 2.50 -8.81 1.95
N VAL A 192 3.67 -8.30 2.28
CA VAL A 192 4.93 -8.98 1.97
C VAL A 192 5.05 -10.29 2.76
N ALA A 193 4.66 -10.34 4.03
CA ALA A 193 4.65 -11.58 4.80
C ALA A 193 3.77 -12.66 4.14
N TYR A 194 2.60 -12.29 3.61
CA TYR A 194 1.75 -13.21 2.85
C TYR A 194 2.48 -13.76 1.61
N ILE A 195 3.13 -12.91 0.83
CA ILE A 195 3.93 -13.35 -0.33
C ILE A 195 5.08 -14.28 0.09
N LEU A 196 5.74 -14.03 1.23
CA LEU A 196 6.80 -14.91 1.74
C LEU A 196 6.25 -16.27 2.18
N GLU A 197 5.07 -16.34 2.79
CA GLU A 197 4.37 -17.60 3.08
C GLU A 197 4.01 -18.35 1.79
N MET A 198 3.61 -17.60 0.76
CA MET A 198 3.42 -18.11 -0.61
C MET A 198 4.72 -18.52 -1.32
N LEU A 199 5.92 -18.39 -0.73
CA LEU A 199 7.14 -18.97 -1.31
C LEU A 199 7.48 -20.34 -0.73
N GLN A 200 6.84 -20.72 0.38
CA GLN A 200 7.21 -21.93 1.14
C GLN A 200 6.43 -23.18 0.73
N VAL A 201 5.33 -23.05 -0.01
CA VAL A 201 4.53 -24.21 -0.44
C VAL A 201 4.88 -24.57 -1.90
N PRO A 202 5.19 -25.84 -2.18
CA PRO A 202 5.51 -26.27 -3.53
C PRO A 202 4.25 -26.31 -4.40
N HIS A 203 4.30 -25.60 -5.54
CA HIS A 203 3.31 -25.61 -6.63
C HIS A 203 1.90 -25.17 -6.24
N TYR A 204 1.65 -23.87 -6.39
CA TYR A 204 0.31 -23.30 -6.24
C TYR A 204 -0.55 -23.58 -7.46
N ALA A 205 -1.75 -24.10 -7.23
CA ALA A 205 -2.87 -23.97 -8.16
C ALA A 205 -3.78 -22.86 -7.63
N GLY A 206 -4.47 -22.13 -8.51
CA GLY A 206 -5.51 -21.16 -8.12
C GLY A 206 -5.19 -19.70 -8.42
N CYS A 207 -3.92 -19.31 -8.41
CA CYS A 207 -3.54 -17.94 -8.78
C CYS A 207 -3.61 -17.76 -10.30
N HIS A 208 -4.26 -16.69 -10.75
CA HIS A 208 -4.40 -16.38 -12.17
C HIS A 208 -4.76 -14.91 -12.39
N PHE A 209 -4.44 -14.38 -13.57
CA PHE A 209 -5.04 -13.15 -14.09
C PHE A 209 -6.32 -13.48 -14.83
N TYR A 210 -7.40 -12.73 -14.58
CA TYR A 210 -8.68 -12.89 -15.26
C TYR A 210 -9.17 -11.62 -15.95
N ARG A 211 -8.59 -10.45 -15.66
CA ARG A 211 -8.95 -9.17 -16.26
C ARG A 211 -7.72 -8.50 -16.82
N ALA A 212 -7.85 -7.95 -18.02
CA ALA A 212 -6.76 -7.35 -18.77
C ALA A 212 -7.28 -6.18 -19.57
N GLU A 213 -6.79 -4.98 -19.25
CA GLU A 213 -7.16 -3.74 -19.88
C GLU A 213 -5.89 -3.00 -20.30
N ASP A 214 -5.72 -2.80 -21.61
CA ASP A 214 -4.61 -2.03 -22.14
C ASP A 214 -4.72 -0.53 -21.80
N ARG A 215 -3.76 0.27 -22.26
CA ARG A 215 -3.75 1.73 -22.01
C ARG A 215 -4.75 2.51 -22.88
N GLY A 216 -5.35 1.88 -23.89
CA GLY A 216 -6.10 2.55 -24.93
C GLY A 216 -5.32 3.75 -25.51
N SER A 217 -6.03 4.84 -25.77
CA SER A 217 -5.46 6.14 -26.10
C SER A 217 -5.44 7.10 -24.90
N PHE A 218 -5.62 6.57 -23.68
CA PHE A 218 -5.85 7.38 -22.47
C PHE A 218 -4.56 7.62 -21.68
N TRP A 219 -3.56 6.75 -21.84
CA TRP A 219 -2.22 6.93 -21.30
C TRP A 219 -1.16 6.81 -22.40
N ASP A 220 -0.05 7.54 -22.23
CA ASP A 220 1.09 7.51 -23.13
C ASP A 220 2.00 6.27 -22.93
N SER A 221 3.10 6.18 -23.69
CA SER A 221 4.07 5.09 -23.60
C SER A 221 4.82 5.01 -22.27
N LEU A 222 4.90 6.11 -21.52
CA LEU A 222 5.48 6.18 -20.18
C LEU A 222 4.45 5.88 -19.07
N GLY A 223 3.17 5.83 -19.43
CA GLY A 223 2.06 5.61 -18.50
C GLY A 223 1.48 6.90 -17.94
N ASN A 224 1.81 8.07 -18.48
CA ASN A 224 1.19 9.34 -18.07
C ASN A 224 -0.19 9.49 -18.70
N HIS A 225 -1.13 10.05 -17.95
CA HIS A 225 -2.48 10.30 -18.43
C HIS A 225 -2.48 11.38 -19.52
N VAL A 226 -3.18 11.12 -20.62
CA VAL A 226 -3.32 12.06 -21.74
C VAL A 226 -4.34 13.13 -21.35
N GLU A 227 -4.01 14.40 -21.58
CA GLU A 227 -4.89 15.51 -21.24
C GLU A 227 -6.30 15.34 -21.85
N ASN A 228 -7.34 15.54 -21.04
CA ASN A 228 -8.75 15.40 -21.41
C ASN A 228 -9.21 13.98 -21.81
N ALA A 229 -8.37 12.96 -21.68
CA ALA A 229 -8.82 11.56 -21.78
C ALA A 229 -9.67 11.17 -20.55
N PRO A 230 -10.58 10.18 -20.68
CA PRO A 230 -11.25 9.61 -19.53
C PRO A 230 -10.30 8.66 -18.76
N PHE A 231 -10.48 8.56 -17.44
CA PHE A 231 -9.72 7.64 -16.58
C PHE A 231 -10.21 6.17 -16.66
N GLY A 232 -10.74 5.78 -17.80
CA GLY A 232 -11.22 4.43 -18.09
C GLY A 232 -12.75 4.26 -18.14
N PRO A 233 -13.21 3.07 -18.55
CA PRO A 233 -12.43 1.95 -19.11
C PRO A 233 -11.87 2.26 -20.53
N PRO A 234 -10.68 1.75 -20.91
CA PRO A 234 -9.85 0.84 -20.11
C PRO A 234 -9.12 1.55 -18.96
N PHE A 235 -8.80 0.82 -17.88
CA PHE A 235 -8.08 1.31 -16.71
C PHE A 235 -6.57 0.96 -16.73
N ALA A 236 -6.00 0.54 -17.86
CA ALA A 236 -4.58 0.25 -17.98
C ALA A 236 -4.02 -0.69 -16.88
N LEU A 237 -4.60 -1.87 -16.71
CA LEU A 237 -4.21 -2.82 -15.65
C LEU A 237 -4.36 -4.27 -16.09
N ILE A 238 -3.60 -5.16 -15.45
CA ILE A 238 -3.93 -6.58 -15.38
C ILE A 238 -4.32 -6.92 -13.94
N GLN A 239 -5.45 -7.60 -13.78
CA GLN A 239 -6.02 -7.94 -12.47
C GLN A 239 -6.21 -9.45 -12.37
N GLY A 240 -5.93 -9.95 -11.17
CA GLY A 240 -5.95 -11.36 -10.86
C GLY A 240 -6.16 -11.60 -9.38
N THR A 241 -6.01 -12.86 -8.99
CA THR A 241 -6.13 -13.30 -7.60
C THR A 241 -4.86 -14.01 -7.15
N LEU A 242 -4.42 -13.73 -5.92
CA LEU A 242 -3.35 -14.44 -5.24
C LEU A 242 -3.89 -15.43 -4.20
N GLU A 243 -5.02 -16.07 -4.50
CA GLU A 243 -5.58 -17.14 -3.67
C GLU A 243 -5.01 -18.50 -4.09
N ALA A 244 -4.05 -18.98 -3.30
CA ALA A 244 -3.40 -20.27 -3.51
C ALA A 244 -4.18 -21.41 -2.85
N HIS A 245 -4.41 -22.51 -3.57
CA HIS A 245 -4.97 -23.72 -2.96
C HIS A 245 -4.07 -24.21 -1.81
N GLY A 246 -4.68 -24.42 -0.63
CA GLY A 246 -3.97 -24.90 0.56
C GLY A 246 -3.43 -23.80 1.48
N ILE A 247 -3.52 -22.52 1.08
CA ILE A 247 -3.29 -21.38 1.97
C ILE A 247 -4.64 -20.69 2.22
N ILE A 248 -5.00 -20.52 3.49
CA ILE A 248 -6.19 -19.75 3.84
C ILE A 248 -5.82 -18.28 3.78
N PHE A 249 -6.33 -17.56 2.78
CA PHE A 249 -6.18 -16.12 2.72
C PHE A 249 -6.91 -15.45 3.88
N LYS A 250 -6.24 -14.52 4.55
CA LYS A 250 -6.83 -13.65 5.57
C LYS A 250 -6.76 -12.23 5.05
N ASN A 251 -7.86 -11.49 5.19
CA ASN A 251 -7.93 -10.08 4.81
C ASN A 251 -6.73 -9.32 5.38
N ILE A 252 -6.01 -8.66 4.49
CA ILE A 252 -4.85 -7.85 4.84
C ILE A 252 -5.36 -6.48 5.32
N PRO A 253 -4.89 -5.97 6.47
CA PRO A 253 -5.24 -4.63 6.92
C PRO A 253 -4.72 -3.59 5.93
N THR A 254 -5.36 -2.42 5.85
CA THR A 254 -4.83 -1.32 5.05
C THR A 254 -3.46 -0.91 5.58
N GLU A 255 -2.44 -0.96 4.72
CA GLU A 255 -1.07 -0.57 5.06
C GLU A 255 -0.74 0.80 4.45
N VAL A 256 0.53 1.22 4.49
CA VAL A 256 0.92 2.49 3.89
C VAL A 256 0.67 2.42 2.39
N SER A 257 -0.21 3.30 1.91
CA SER A 257 -0.60 3.37 0.50
C SER A 257 0.13 4.51 -0.19
N HIS A 258 0.75 4.21 -1.33
CA HIS A 258 1.37 5.17 -2.23
C HIS A 258 0.47 5.47 -3.42
N ALA A 259 0.80 6.53 -4.14
CA ALA A 259 0.23 6.74 -5.46
C ALA A 259 0.52 5.51 -6.35
N VAL A 260 -0.50 5.02 -7.04
CA VAL A 260 -0.34 3.92 -7.99
C VAL A 260 0.39 4.45 -9.22
N ARG A 261 1.57 3.91 -9.49
CA ARG A 261 2.40 4.24 -10.66
C ARG A 261 2.47 3.05 -11.61
N ARG A 262 2.95 3.29 -12.83
CA ARG A 262 3.22 2.21 -13.78
C ARG A 262 4.14 1.16 -13.15
N GLY A 263 3.71 -0.09 -13.16
CA GLY A 263 4.40 -1.22 -12.53
C GLY A 263 4.02 -1.48 -11.07
N SER A 264 3.26 -0.61 -10.40
CA SER A 264 2.77 -0.88 -9.03
C SER A 264 1.96 -2.17 -8.98
N VAL A 265 2.21 -2.97 -7.95
CA VAL A 265 1.44 -4.16 -7.60
C VAL A 265 0.68 -3.84 -6.31
N ALA A 266 -0.64 -3.92 -6.36
CA ALA A 266 -1.48 -3.49 -5.25
C ALA A 266 -2.70 -4.39 -5.06
N TRP A 267 -3.16 -4.47 -3.80
CA TRP A 267 -4.40 -5.16 -3.47
C TRP A 267 -5.62 -4.37 -3.91
N ILE A 268 -6.67 -5.09 -4.28
CA ILE A 268 -8.04 -4.58 -4.33
C ILE A 268 -8.67 -4.88 -2.97
N ASP A 269 -9.19 -3.84 -2.32
CA ASP A 269 -9.67 -3.91 -0.94
C ASP A 269 -8.62 -4.54 0.01
N SER A 270 -8.96 -5.65 0.68
CA SER A 270 -8.08 -6.37 1.61
C SER A 270 -7.46 -7.63 0.98
N GLY A 271 -7.45 -7.74 -0.36
CA GLY A 271 -7.07 -8.95 -1.10
C GLY A 271 -8.11 -10.08 -1.01
N PRO A 272 -7.87 -11.27 -1.63
CA PRO A 272 -6.65 -11.68 -2.36
C PRO A 272 -6.60 -11.16 -3.80
N GLU A 273 -7.61 -10.41 -4.22
CA GLU A 273 -7.65 -9.76 -5.52
C GLU A 273 -6.59 -8.66 -5.58
N PHE A 274 -5.83 -8.63 -6.67
CA PHE A 274 -4.74 -7.68 -6.87
C PHE A 274 -4.69 -7.23 -8.32
N PHE A 275 -3.96 -6.14 -8.55
CA PHE A 275 -3.66 -5.70 -9.91
C PHE A 275 -2.19 -5.29 -10.05
N ILE A 276 -1.73 -5.32 -11.30
CA ILE A 276 -0.49 -4.70 -11.75
C ILE A 276 -0.90 -3.54 -12.67
N SER A 277 -0.46 -2.34 -12.32
CA SER A 277 -0.75 -1.15 -13.09
C SER A 277 0.15 -1.05 -14.32
N LEU A 278 -0.42 -0.74 -15.48
CA LEU A 278 0.29 -0.43 -16.72
C LEU A 278 0.49 1.09 -16.92
N ALA A 279 -0.07 1.90 -16.03
CA ALA A 279 -0.04 3.36 -16.09
C ALA A 279 0.06 4.03 -14.70
N ASN A 280 0.25 5.35 -14.70
CA ASN A 280 0.20 6.18 -13.51
C ASN A 280 -1.26 6.58 -13.24
N HIS A 281 -1.73 6.29 -12.03
CA HIS A 281 -3.10 6.58 -11.56
C HIS A 281 -3.08 7.50 -10.33
N PHE A 282 -2.66 8.75 -10.53
CA PHE A 282 -2.63 9.74 -9.46
C PHE A 282 -4.04 10.09 -8.94
N GLU A 283 -5.07 9.92 -9.77
CA GLU A 283 -6.47 10.12 -9.41
C GLU A 283 -6.98 9.12 -8.36
N TRP A 284 -6.35 7.95 -8.26
CA TRP A 284 -6.65 6.96 -7.20
C TRP A 284 -6.01 7.34 -5.86
N LYS A 285 -5.15 8.36 -5.83
CA LYS A 285 -4.47 8.83 -4.61
C LYS A 285 -3.83 7.65 -3.87
N LYS A 286 -4.12 7.50 -2.58
CA LYS A 286 -3.61 6.45 -1.69
C LYS A 286 -4.67 5.36 -1.41
N ALA A 287 -5.56 5.08 -2.37
CA ALA A 287 -6.68 4.17 -2.16
C ALA A 287 -6.28 2.70 -2.03
N TYR A 288 -5.11 2.31 -2.55
CA TYR A 288 -4.67 0.91 -2.62
C TYR A 288 -3.36 0.71 -1.88
N THR A 289 -3.25 -0.40 -1.14
CA THR A 289 -1.99 -0.84 -0.55
C THR A 289 -1.08 -1.38 -1.66
N VAL A 290 -0.05 -0.61 -2.00
CA VAL A 290 1.00 -1.00 -2.95
C VAL A 290 2.06 -1.80 -2.20
N PHE A 291 2.18 -3.09 -2.49
CA PHE A 291 3.10 -3.99 -1.78
C PHE A 291 4.34 -4.36 -2.59
N GLY A 292 4.41 -3.94 -3.84
CA GLY A 292 5.60 -4.08 -4.66
C GLY A 292 5.50 -3.36 -6.01
N SER A 293 6.52 -3.53 -6.83
CA SER A 293 6.56 -3.05 -8.21
C SER A 293 7.18 -4.08 -9.15
N VAL A 294 6.64 -4.19 -10.36
CA VAL A 294 7.25 -4.92 -11.47
C VAL A 294 8.56 -4.23 -11.85
N LEU A 295 9.63 -4.99 -12.04
CA LEU A 295 10.88 -4.45 -12.55
C LEU A 295 10.69 -3.85 -13.96
N PRO A 296 11.33 -2.71 -14.27
CA PRO A 296 11.12 -2.04 -15.56
C PRO A 296 11.34 -2.94 -16.78
N GLU A 297 12.29 -3.88 -16.70
CA GLU A 297 12.63 -4.78 -17.81
C GLU A 297 11.52 -5.80 -18.11
N ASP A 298 10.65 -6.09 -17.14
CA ASP A 298 9.59 -7.10 -17.28
C ASP A 298 8.23 -6.49 -17.61
N MET A 299 8.13 -5.15 -17.70
CA MET A 299 6.86 -4.47 -17.99
C MET A 299 6.29 -4.85 -19.37
N GLU A 300 7.14 -5.21 -20.34
CA GLU A 300 6.67 -5.69 -21.65
C GLU A 300 5.84 -6.98 -21.55
N ILE A 301 6.09 -7.81 -20.52
CA ILE A 301 5.34 -9.04 -20.28
C ILE A 301 3.93 -8.69 -19.79
N ALA A 302 3.81 -7.71 -18.89
CA ALA A 302 2.51 -7.24 -18.40
C ALA A 302 1.69 -6.60 -19.52
N GLU A 303 2.32 -5.78 -20.37
CA GLU A 303 1.69 -5.18 -21.54
C GLU A 303 1.25 -6.24 -22.57
N LYS A 304 2.04 -7.31 -22.75
CA LYS A 304 1.65 -8.44 -23.61
C LYS A 304 0.43 -9.19 -23.07
N ILE A 305 0.33 -9.40 -21.76
CA ILE A 305 -0.85 -10.02 -21.12
C ILE A 305 -2.09 -9.12 -21.31
N ALA A 306 -1.92 -7.80 -21.22
CA ALA A 306 -3.00 -6.83 -21.39
C ALA A 306 -3.66 -6.86 -22.78
N GLN A 307 -2.92 -7.34 -23.80
CA GLN A 307 -3.38 -7.43 -25.19
C GLN A 307 -4.01 -8.78 -25.55
N LEU A 308 -4.12 -9.71 -24.59
CA LEU A 308 -4.71 -11.02 -24.85
C LEU A 308 -6.22 -10.91 -25.16
N PRO A 309 -6.80 -11.88 -25.89
CA PRO A 309 -8.22 -11.90 -26.19
C PRO A 309 -9.08 -11.75 -24.93
N SER A 310 -9.98 -10.77 -24.96
CA SER A 310 -10.89 -10.46 -23.86
C SER A 310 -12.32 -10.27 -24.36
N LYS A 311 -13.27 -10.55 -23.47
CA LYS A 311 -14.69 -10.28 -23.64
C LYS A 311 -15.10 -9.13 -22.73
N GLN A 312 -16.07 -8.36 -23.19
CA GLN A 312 -16.66 -7.28 -22.40
C GLN A 312 -17.65 -7.87 -21.39
N GLU A 313 -17.52 -7.47 -20.12
CA GLU A 313 -18.49 -7.76 -19.06
C GLU A 313 -18.87 -6.47 -18.32
N VAL A 314 -20.00 -6.48 -17.59
CA VAL A 314 -20.45 -5.32 -16.81
C VAL A 314 -20.34 -5.65 -15.32
N TRP A 315 -19.41 -5.00 -14.63
CA TRP A 315 -19.24 -5.15 -13.18
C TRP A 315 -19.62 -3.84 -12.51
N SER A 316 -20.60 -3.87 -11.60
CA SER A 316 -21.07 -2.67 -10.88
C SER A 316 -21.40 -1.48 -11.81
N SER A 317 -21.96 -1.76 -12.99
CA SER A 317 -22.30 -0.77 -14.05
C SER A 317 -21.11 -0.20 -14.83
N ILE A 318 -19.92 -0.80 -14.71
CA ILE A 318 -18.71 -0.45 -15.46
C ILE A 318 -18.41 -1.56 -16.46
N ASN A 319 -18.16 -1.21 -17.72
CA ASN A 319 -17.72 -2.17 -18.73
C ASN A 319 -16.25 -2.53 -18.48
N VAL A 320 -15.93 -3.80 -18.33
CA VAL A 320 -14.57 -4.29 -18.07
C VAL A 320 -14.17 -5.32 -19.12
N SER A 321 -12.87 -5.41 -19.38
CA SER A 321 -12.29 -6.39 -20.31
C SER A 321 -11.79 -7.62 -19.56
N VAL A 322 -12.56 -8.70 -19.61
CA VAL A 322 -12.26 -9.97 -18.93
C VAL A 322 -11.58 -10.90 -19.93
N LEU A 323 -10.45 -11.49 -19.54
CA LEU A 323 -9.72 -12.46 -20.38
C LEU A 323 -10.65 -13.62 -20.77
N GLU A 324 -10.65 -13.99 -22.05
CA GLU A 324 -11.42 -15.16 -22.51
C GLU A 324 -10.92 -16.45 -21.86
N ARG A 325 -9.60 -16.53 -21.63
CA ARG A 325 -8.95 -17.58 -20.89
C ARG A 325 -8.07 -16.96 -19.80
N PRO A 326 -8.31 -17.27 -18.51
CA PRO A 326 -7.42 -16.85 -17.44
C PRO A 326 -5.97 -17.26 -17.68
N VAL A 327 -5.04 -16.40 -17.27
CA VAL A 327 -3.59 -16.68 -17.33
C VAL A 327 -3.16 -17.18 -15.96
N ASP A 328 -2.88 -18.47 -15.86
CA ASP A 328 -2.34 -19.07 -14.63
C ASP A 328 -1.00 -18.43 -14.27
N LEU A 329 -0.77 -18.22 -12.98
CA LEU A 329 0.47 -17.67 -12.47
C LEU A 329 0.99 -18.43 -11.26
N TRP A 330 2.31 -18.46 -11.10
CA TRP A 330 2.99 -19.06 -9.97
C TRP A 330 3.92 -18.07 -9.28
N VAL A 331 3.72 -17.87 -7.98
CA VAL A 331 4.66 -17.13 -7.13
C VAL A 331 5.88 -18.01 -6.88
N ARG A 332 7.08 -17.50 -7.18
CA ARG A 332 8.32 -18.25 -7.04
C ARG A 332 9.50 -17.37 -6.67
N ARG A 333 10.55 -18.00 -6.13
CA ARG A 333 11.86 -17.37 -5.97
C ARG A 333 12.53 -17.21 -7.34
N ILE A 334 13.18 -16.06 -7.55
CA ILE A 334 14.05 -15.87 -8.71
C ILE A 334 15.40 -16.53 -8.40
N LYS A 335 15.84 -17.45 -9.27
CA LYS A 335 17.20 -17.97 -9.17
C LYS A 335 18.16 -16.84 -9.54
N SER A 336 19.00 -16.41 -8.61
CA SER A 336 20.17 -15.60 -8.96
C SER A 336 21.03 -16.45 -9.89
N ASN A 337 21.26 -15.98 -11.13
CA ASN A 337 22.32 -16.55 -11.96
C ASN A 337 23.63 -16.26 -11.22
N SER A 338 24.22 -17.31 -10.65
CA SER A 338 25.52 -17.32 -9.98
C SER A 338 26.65 -16.93 -10.91
#